data_AF-A0A5P1FGN2-F1
#
_entry.id   AF-A0A5P1FGN2-F1
#
_cell.length_a   1.000
_cell.length_b   1.000
_cell.length_c   1.000
_cell.angle_alpha   90.00
_cell.angle_beta   90.00
_cell.angle_gamma   90.00
#
_symmetry.space_group_name_H-M   'P 1'
#
loop_
_entity.id
_entity.type
_entity.pdbx_description
1 polymer ?
#
loop_
_entity_poly.entity_id
_entity_poly.type
_entity_poly.pdbx_seq_one_letter_code
_entity_poly.pdbx_strand_id
1 'polypeptide(L)'
;MSDLMRNPMVFASARAIEGDENPEDFNPDGFIGISVDNKGHDFKFLPFGAGRRICPGINFGIASVEPVLASLLCTSNWELLPGMRKEDINTYVSSWCGNTQEY
;
A
#
# COMPACT_ATOMS: atom_id res chain seq x y z
N MET A 1 26.44 24.41 12.86
CA MET A 1 25.56 23.24 13.10
C MET A 1 24.21 23.77 13.58
N SER A 2 23.53 24.57 12.74
CA SER A 2 22.45 25.45 13.19
C SER A 2 21.36 25.72 12.15
N ASP A 3 21.32 25.02 11.02
CA ASP A 3 20.32 25.31 9.99
C ASP A 3 19.70 24.03 9.42
N LEU A 4 19.06 23.24 10.30
CA LEU A 4 17.90 22.49 9.85
C LEU A 4 16.71 23.46 9.94
N MET A 5 16.14 23.83 8.79
CA MET A 5 14.89 24.60 8.72
C MET A 5 13.90 24.06 9.75
N ARG A 6 13.36 24.93 10.60
CA ARG A 6 12.43 24.53 11.66
C ARG A 6 11.18 23.96 10.98
N ASN A 7 10.91 22.67 11.14
CA ASN A 7 9.82 21.90 10.52
C ASN A 7 9.93 21.67 8.99
N PRO A 8 10.93 20.90 8.51
CA PRO A 8 10.95 20.52 7.11
C PRO A 8 9.83 19.52 6.80
N MET A 9 9.17 19.69 5.66
CA MET A 9 8.28 18.68 5.10
C MET A 9 9.14 17.58 4.49
N VAL A 10 8.99 16.34 4.96
CA VAL A 10 9.72 15.17 4.47
C VAL A 10 8.71 14.23 3.84
N PHE A 11 8.95 13.86 2.58
CA PHE A 11 8.19 12.82 1.88
C PHE A 11 8.99 11.52 1.90
N ALA A 12 8.36 10.43 2.33
CA ALA A 12 8.88 9.09 2.17
C ALA A 12 8.12 8.41 1.04
N SER A 13 8.82 7.97 0.00
CA SER A 13 8.23 7.18 -1.07
C SER A 13 7.85 5.80 -0.52
N ALA A 14 6.63 5.35 -0.81
CA ALA A 14 6.21 3.98 -0.52
C ALA A 14 6.92 2.94 -1.40
N ARG A 15 7.64 3.39 -2.44
CA ARG A 15 8.56 2.55 -3.22
C ARG A 15 9.86 2.41 -2.45
N ALA A 16 10.07 1.24 -1.86
CA ALA A 16 11.38 0.62 -1.66
C ALA A 16 11.23 -0.52 -0.63
N ILE A 17 10.87 -1.71 -1.10
CA ILE A 17 11.40 -2.92 -0.47
C ILE A 17 12.74 -3.15 -1.16
N GLU A 18 13.84 -2.89 -0.45
CA GLU A 18 15.17 -3.08 -1.01
C GLU A 18 15.38 -4.58 -1.31
N GLY A 19 15.48 -4.92 -2.60
CA GLY A 19 15.60 -6.30 -3.08
C GLY A 19 14.49 -6.76 -4.03
N ASP A 20 13.47 -5.93 -4.27
CA ASP A 20 12.47 -6.21 -5.31
C ASP A 20 12.99 -5.74 -6.68
N GLU A 21 13.23 -6.69 -7.59
CA GLU A 21 13.70 -6.40 -8.95
C GLU A 21 12.61 -5.75 -9.82
N ASN A 22 11.32 -5.99 -9.49
CA ASN A 22 10.17 -5.49 -10.25
C ASN A 22 9.07 -4.96 -9.31
N PRO A 23 9.22 -3.75 -8.73
CA PRO A 23 8.30 -3.20 -7.73
C PRO A 23 6.89 -2.86 -8.26
N GLU A 24 6.69 -2.94 -9.58
CA GLU A 24 5.38 -2.73 -10.21
C GLU A 24 4.63 -4.05 -10.41
N ASP A 25 5.29 -5.20 -10.19
CA ASP A 25 4.68 -6.53 -10.25
C ASP A 25 4.17 -6.96 -8.87
N PHE A 26 2.94 -7.45 -8.81
CA PHE A 26 2.39 -8.02 -7.58
C PHE A 26 2.97 -9.43 -7.35
N ASN A 27 3.99 -9.52 -6.49
CA ASN A 27 4.65 -10.78 -6.10
C ASN A 27 4.48 -11.08 -4.60
N PRO A 28 3.40 -11.76 -4.17
CA PRO A 28 3.16 -12.06 -2.75
C PRO A 28 4.18 -13.05 -2.17
N ASP A 29 4.75 -13.94 -2.99
CA ASP A 29 5.72 -14.94 -2.54
C ASP A 29 7.04 -14.33 -2.09
N GLY A 30 7.35 -13.11 -2.56
CA GLY A 30 8.54 -12.35 -2.15
C GLY A 30 8.61 -12.08 -0.64
N PHE A 31 7.49 -12.20 0.09
CA PHE A 31 7.44 -11.99 1.54
C PHE A 31 7.49 -13.29 2.35
N ILE A 32 7.44 -14.45 1.70
CA ILE A 32 7.44 -15.74 2.40
C ILE A 32 8.82 -15.99 3.02
N GLY A 33 8.86 -16.21 4.33
CA GLY A 33 10.11 -16.44 5.07
C GLY A 33 10.90 -15.17 5.38
N ILE A 34 10.45 -14.00 4.93
CA ILE A 34 11.03 -12.70 5.32
C ILE A 34 10.28 -12.18 6.55
N SER A 35 11.01 -11.91 7.62
CA SER A 35 10.47 -11.26 8.82
C SER A 35 10.55 -9.73 8.65
N VAL A 36 9.52 -9.12 8.08
CA VAL A 36 9.39 -7.65 7.98
C VAL A 36 8.65 -7.07 9.20
N ASP A 37 9.16 -5.96 9.75
CA ASP A 37 8.52 -5.26 10.87
C ASP A 37 7.58 -4.15 10.39
N ASN A 38 6.29 -4.27 10.69
CA ASN A 38 5.29 -3.26 10.39
C ASN A 38 5.18 -2.15 11.46
N LYS A 39 6.01 -2.18 12.51
CA LYS A 39 6.07 -1.17 13.57
C LYS A 39 7.02 -0.02 13.27
N GLY A 40 7.55 0.05 12.05
CA GLY A 40 8.35 1.17 11.57
C GLY A 40 9.81 1.17 12.04
N HIS A 41 10.35 0.02 12.49
CA HIS A 41 11.79 -0.13 12.68
C HIS A 41 12.52 -0.53 11.39
N ASP A 42 11.81 -1.12 10.43
CA ASP A 42 12.37 -1.46 9.11
C ASP A 42 12.06 -0.35 8.09
N PHE A 43 13.09 0.43 7.75
CA PHE A 43 12.94 1.53 6.78
C PHE A 43 12.72 1.06 5.34
N LYS A 44 12.92 -0.24 5.06
CA LYS A 44 12.56 -0.87 3.78
C LYS A 44 11.07 -1.24 3.71
N PHE A 45 10.33 -1.10 4.82
CA PHE A 45 8.93 -1.49 4.87
C PHE A 45 8.15 -0.60 5.84
N LEU A 46 7.58 0.49 5.31
CA LEU A 46 6.87 1.51 6.09
C LEU A 46 5.39 1.69 5.67
N PRO A 47 4.57 0.63 5.52
CA PRO A 47 3.17 0.75 5.10
C PRO A 47 2.32 1.60 6.06
N PHE A 48 2.74 1.71 7.31
CA PHE A 48 2.07 2.47 8.37
C PHE A 48 2.90 3.66 8.87
N GLY A 49 4.01 3.98 8.20
CA GLY A 49 4.97 4.98 8.63
C GLY A 49 5.84 4.52 9.81
N ALA A 50 6.53 5.46 10.46
CA ALA A 50 7.45 5.22 11.56
C ALA A 50 7.48 6.37 12.58
N GLY A 51 8.08 6.11 13.75
CA GLY A 51 8.33 7.11 14.78
C GLY A 51 7.06 7.61 15.48
N ARG A 52 7.09 8.86 15.97
CA ARG A 52 5.99 9.43 16.80
C ARG A 52 4.67 9.62 16.06
N ARG A 53 4.67 9.58 14.73
CA ARG A 53 3.49 9.73 13.87
C ARG A 53 3.15 8.45 13.11
N ILE A 54 3.63 7.31 13.59
CA ILE A 54 3.22 6.01 13.06
C ILE A 54 1.70 5.85 13.17
N CYS A 55 1.09 5.18 12.20
CA CYS A 55 -0.35 4.97 12.18
C CYS A 55 -0.82 4.31 13.50
N PRO A 56 -1.73 4.93 14.26
CA PRO A 56 -2.25 4.31 15.49
C PRO A 56 -3.15 3.11 15.19
N GLY A 57 -3.60 2.95 13.94
CA GLY A 57 -4.51 1.90 13.49
C GLY A 57 -3.85 0.62 12.97
N ILE A 58 -2.54 0.39 13.16
CA ILE A 58 -1.83 -0.80 12.63
C ILE A 58 -2.56 -2.10 12.97
N ASN A 59 -2.82 -2.33 14.25
CA ASN A 59 -3.44 -3.59 14.71
C ASN A 59 -4.85 -3.76 14.15
N PHE A 60 -5.61 -2.66 14.08
CA PHE A 60 -6.95 -2.69 13.49
C PHE A 60 -6.90 -3.02 12.00
N GLY A 61 -6.00 -2.38 11.25
CA GLY A 61 -5.80 -2.65 9.83
C GLY A 61 -5.50 -4.12 9.58
N ILE A 62 -4.51 -4.67 10.27
CA ILE A 62 -4.12 -6.09 10.14
C ILE A 62 -5.29 -7.01 10.49
N ALA A 63 -5.94 -6.79 11.63
CA ALA A 63 -7.06 -7.62 12.08
C ALA A 63 -8.30 -7.50 11.17
N SER A 64 -8.45 -6.41 10.43
CA SER A 64 -9.55 -6.19 9.50
C SER A 64 -9.33 -6.82 8.12
N VAL A 65 -8.08 -6.83 7.63
CA VAL A 65 -7.76 -7.29 6.27
C VAL A 65 -7.93 -8.81 6.16
N GLU A 66 -7.49 -9.56 7.16
CA GLU A 66 -7.56 -11.02 7.17
C GLU A 66 -8.99 -11.57 6.98
N PRO A 67 -10.00 -11.20 7.78
CA PRO A 67 -11.35 -11.72 7.61
C PRO A 67 -12.01 -11.23 6.32
N VAL A 68 -11.75 -10.00 5.88
CA VAL A 68 -12.27 -9.48 4.61
C VAL A 68 -11.71 -10.27 3.45
N LEU A 69 -10.39 -10.49 3.42
CA LEU A 69 -9.73 -11.25 2.37
C LEU A 69 -10.20 -12.71 2.36
N ALA A 70 -10.30 -13.35 3.52
CA ALA A 70 -10.82 -14.71 3.64
C ALA A 70 -12.26 -14.82 3.11
N SER A 71 -13.13 -13.85 3.45
CA SER A 71 -14.49 -13.81 2.91
C SER A 71 -14.46 -13.68 1.38
N LEU A 72 -13.71 -12.73 0.85
CA LEU A 72 -13.63 -12.48 -0.60
C LEU A 72 -13.14 -13.70 -1.39
N LEU A 73 -12.18 -14.45 -0.84
CA LEU A 73 -11.62 -15.64 -1.49
C LEU A 73 -12.51 -16.88 -1.34
N CYS A 74 -13.18 -17.07 -0.20
CA CYS A 74 -13.94 -18.29 0.07
C CYS A 74 -15.40 -18.22 -0.42
N THR A 75 -16.01 -17.03 -0.46
CA THR A 75 -17.46 -16.91 -0.74
C THR A 75 -17.77 -16.50 -2.17
N SER A 76 -16.78 -16.02 -2.92
CA SER A 76 -16.99 -15.39 -4.23
C SER A 76 -16.13 -16.06 -5.29
N ASN A 77 -16.74 -16.35 -6.45
CA ASN A 77 -16.00 -16.72 -7.64
C ASN A 77 -15.76 -15.46 -8.47
N TRP A 78 -14.50 -15.16 -8.79
CA TRP A 78 -14.11 -13.93 -9.46
C TRP A 78 -13.84 -14.23 -10.92
N GLU A 79 -14.69 -13.71 -11.80
CA GLU A 79 -14.54 -13.81 -13.24
C GLU A 79 -14.66 -12.41 -13.86
N LEU A 80 -13.94 -12.19 -14.95
CA LEU A 80 -14.10 -10.95 -15.72
C LEU A 80 -15.46 -10.96 -16.41
N LEU A 81 -16.09 -9.79 -16.50
CA LEU A 81 -17.36 -9.67 -17.21
C LEU A 81 -17.17 -10.08 -18.68
N PRO A 82 -18.20 -10.69 -19.33
CA PRO A 82 -18.11 -11.08 -20.72
C PRO A 82 -17.69 -9.91 -21.62
N GLY A 83 -16.62 -10.08 -22.39
CA GLY A 83 -16.07 -9.05 -23.28
C GLY A 83 -15.06 -8.09 -22.64
N MET A 84 -14.81 -8.20 -21.33
CA MET A 84 -13.69 -7.50 -20.69
C MET A 84 -12.39 -8.28 -20.88
N ARG A 85 -11.33 -7.58 -21.26
CA ARG A 85 -9.96 -8.09 -21.29
C ARG A 85 -9.21 -7.64 -20.04
N LYS A 86 -8.09 -8.30 -19.74
CA LYS A 86 -7.25 -7.96 -18.59
C LYS A 86 -6.76 -6.50 -18.63
N GLU A 87 -6.49 -6.00 -19.83
CA GLU A 87 -6.00 -4.64 -20.07
C GLU A 87 -7.07 -3.57 -19.84
N ASP A 88 -8.36 -3.96 -19.81
CA ASP A 88 -9.47 -3.03 -19.58
C ASP A 88 -9.69 -2.75 -18.07
N ILE A 89 -8.96 -3.45 -17.20
CA ILE A 89 -9.00 -3.23 -15.74
C ILE A 89 -8.09 -2.05 -15.41
N ASN A 90 -8.68 -0.93 -15.01
CA ASN A 90 -7.94 0.23 -14.55
C ASN A 90 -7.46 0.02 -13.10
N THR A 91 -6.16 -0.13 -12.91
CA THR A 91 -5.50 -0.17 -11.59
C THR A 91 -5.03 1.20 -11.08
N TYR A 92 -5.20 2.26 -11.87
CA TYR A 92 -4.93 3.62 -11.41
C TYR A 92 -6.12 4.15 -10.61
N VAL A 93 -5.86 4.57 -9.37
CA VAL A 93 -6.80 5.41 -8.64
C VAL A 93 -6.75 6.79 -9.31
N SER A 94 -7.76 7.12 -10.12
CA SER A 94 -7.91 8.48 -10.61
C SER A 94 -7.95 9.42 -9.40
N SER A 95 -7.10 10.44 -9.41
CA SER A 95 -6.95 11.37 -8.32
C SER A 95 -8.27 12.12 -8.07
N TRP A 96 -9.07 11.61 -7.15
CA TRP A 96 -10.21 12.34 -6.59
C TRP A 96 -9.70 13.38 -5.61
N CYS A 97 -9.18 14.47 -6.17
CA CYS A 97 -9.18 15.79 -5.58
C CYS A 97 -9.06 16.79 -6.74
N GLY A 98 -10.19 17.34 -7.21
CA GLY A 98 -10.15 18.60 -7.96
C GLY A 98 -11.01 18.79 -9.21
N ASN A 99 -11.82 17.84 -9.68
CA ASN A 99 -12.65 18.09 -10.87
C ASN A 99 -14.14 18.20 -10.51
N THR A 100 -14.56 19.39 -10.07
CA THR A 100 -15.92 19.84 -10.31
C THR A 100 -16.10 19.98 -11.82
N GLN A 101 -17.09 19.27 -12.33
CA GLN A 101 -17.67 19.46 -13.65
C GLN A 101 -18.18 20.92 -13.73
N GLU A 102 -17.54 21.75 -14.54
CA GLU A 102 -18.22 22.86 -15.21
C GLU A 102 -18.45 22.44 -16.67
N TYR A 103 -19.59 22.86 -17.20
CA TYR A 103 -20.17 22.51 -18.50
C TYR A 103 -19.20 22.40 -19.68
#